data_AF-A0A2L2Z4P7-F1
#
_entry.id   AF-A0A2L2Z4P7-F1
#
_cell.length_a   1.000
_cell.length_b   1.000
_cell.length_c   1.000
_cell.angle_alpha   90.00
_cell.angle_beta   90.00
_cell.angle_gamma   90.00
#
_symmetry.space_group_name_H-M   'P 1'
#
loop_
_entity.id
_entity.type
_entity.pdbx_description
1 polymer ?
#
loop_
_entity_poly.entity_id
_entity_poly.type
_entity_poly.pdbx_seq_one_letter_code
_entity_poly.pdbx_strand_id
1 'polypeptide(L)'
;GIILNNYYTRHMCSPSRGALMTGKYPIRIGFQHRVIVADAPWGLPLQENILPQYLKSIGYSTRAVGKWHLGFFNDEYLPLNRGFDSFFGYYSGVEDYYTHFATSLSNLTGLDLHDNFENAWSYEGVY
;
A
#
# COMPACT_ATOMS: atom_id res chain seq x y z
N GLY A 1 2.98 -27.13 6.64
CA GLY A 1 2.00 -26.08 6.27
C GLY A 1 0.85 -26.70 5.49
N ILE A 2 -0.04 -25.87 4.94
CA ILE A 2 -1.21 -26.30 4.15
C ILE A 2 -1.17 -25.59 2.80
N ILE A 3 -1.37 -26.33 1.70
CA ILE A 3 -1.46 -25.77 0.34
C ILE A 3 -2.93 -25.47 0.02
N LEU A 4 -3.22 -24.26 -0.44
CA LEU A 4 -4.57 -23.83 -0.79
C LEU A 4 -4.81 -23.98 -2.31
N ASN A 5 -5.21 -25.18 -2.75
CA ASN A 5 -5.41 -25.49 -4.18
C ASN A 5 -6.57 -24.71 -4.85
N ASN A 6 -7.43 -24.06 -4.07
CA ASN A 6 -8.59 -23.30 -4.55
C ASN A 6 -8.70 -21.94 -3.83
N TYR A 7 -7.59 -21.20 -3.77
CA TYR A 7 -7.55 -19.85 -3.21
C TYR A 7 -7.53 -18.80 -4.33
N TYR A 8 -8.34 -17.75 -4.17
CA TYR A 8 -8.55 -16.74 -5.20
C TYR A 8 -8.36 -15.34 -4.63
N THR A 9 -7.78 -14.46 -5.46
CA THR A 9 -7.65 -13.02 -5.20
C THR A 9 -8.27 -12.24 -6.36
N ARG A 10 -8.03 -10.93 -6.45
CA ARG A 10 -8.38 -10.12 -7.62
C ARG A 10 -7.23 -10.10 -8.63
N HIS A 11 -7.58 -9.93 -9.89
CA HIS A 11 -6.62 -9.93 -11.01
C HIS A 11 -5.65 -8.73 -11.02
N MET A 12 -5.83 -7.74 -10.13
CA MET A 12 -4.99 -6.55 -10.04
C MET A 12 -4.58 -6.27 -8.59
N CYS A 13 -3.46 -5.55 -8.43
CA CYS A 13 -2.81 -5.25 -7.17
C CYS A 13 -3.67 -4.42 -6.20
N SER A 14 -4.05 -3.17 -6.52
CA SER A 14 -4.84 -2.34 -5.58
C SER A 14 -6.16 -3.02 -5.17
N PRO A 15 -6.97 -3.62 -6.09
CA PRO A 15 -8.20 -4.32 -5.70
C PRO A 15 -7.96 -5.52 -4.77
N SER A 16 -6.91 -6.32 -5.02
CA SER A 16 -6.55 -7.44 -4.14
C SER A 16 -6.12 -6.97 -2.76
N ARG A 17 -5.26 -5.94 -2.69
CA ARG A 17 -4.77 -5.38 -1.43
C ARG A 17 -5.89 -4.72 -0.63
N GLY A 18 -6.78 -3.99 -1.29
CA GLY A 18 -7.94 -3.37 -0.64
C GLY A 18 -8.86 -4.43 -0.04
N ALA A 19 -9.09 -5.53 -0.78
CA ALA A 19 -9.87 -6.65 -0.28
C ALA A 19 -9.21 -7.38 0.89
N LEU A 20 -7.89 -7.58 0.84
CA LEU A 20 -7.14 -8.18 1.95
C LEU A 20 -7.22 -7.33 3.21
N MET A 21 -7.04 -6.01 3.08
CA MET A 21 -7.00 -5.10 4.22
C MET A 21 -8.36 -4.85 4.84
N THR A 22 -9.43 -4.79 4.04
CA THR A 22 -10.79 -4.49 4.55
C THR A 22 -11.65 -5.73 4.79
N GLY A 23 -11.30 -6.88 4.20
CA GLY A 23 -12.17 -8.05 4.13
C GLY A 23 -13.39 -7.85 3.22
N LYS A 24 -13.44 -6.76 2.43
CA LYS A 24 -14.58 -6.41 1.56
C LYS A 24 -14.25 -6.60 0.09
N TYR A 25 -15.27 -6.87 -0.72
CA TYR A 25 -15.09 -6.90 -2.17
C TYR A 25 -14.78 -5.51 -2.74
N PRO A 26 -13.93 -5.39 -3.78
CA PRO A 26 -13.54 -4.09 -4.36
C PRO A 26 -14.70 -3.18 -4.75
N ILE A 27 -15.81 -3.76 -5.23
CA ILE A 27 -17.05 -3.03 -5.57
C ILE A 27 -17.69 -2.30 -4.38
N ARG A 28 -17.35 -2.65 -3.13
CA ARG A 28 -17.86 -2.00 -1.92
C ARG A 28 -16.98 -0.86 -1.44
N ILE A 29 -15.75 -0.76 -1.95
CA ILE A 29 -14.71 0.18 -1.49
C ILE A 29 -14.20 1.07 -2.62
N GLY A 30 -14.87 1.07 -3.78
CA GLY A 30 -14.52 1.92 -4.93
C GLY A 30 -13.35 1.41 -5.79
N PHE A 31 -12.91 0.16 -5.61
CA PHE A 31 -11.71 -0.41 -6.26
C PHE A 31 -12.05 -1.34 -7.44
N GLN A 32 -13.22 -1.19 -8.05
CA GLN A 32 -13.70 -2.11 -9.10
C GLN A 32 -13.06 -1.95 -10.48
N HIS A 33 -12.50 -0.78 -10.81
CA HIS A 33 -12.16 -0.44 -12.19
C HIS A 33 -10.68 -0.65 -12.55
N ARG A 34 -9.76 0.03 -11.84
CA ARG A 34 -8.32 0.05 -12.15
C ARG A 34 -7.50 0.10 -10.86
N VAL A 35 -6.18 0.03 -11.02
CA VAL A 35 -5.22 0.24 -9.95
C VAL A 35 -5.04 1.74 -9.67
N ILE A 36 -4.56 2.07 -8.47
CA ILE A 36 -4.17 3.42 -8.11
C ILE A 36 -2.85 3.74 -8.81
N VAL A 37 -2.79 4.84 -9.57
CA VAL A 37 -1.54 5.33 -10.16
C VAL A 37 -0.89 6.35 -9.21
N ALA A 38 0.40 6.61 -9.39
CA ALA A 38 1.18 7.41 -8.42
C ALA A 38 0.61 8.83 -8.20
N ASP A 39 0.08 9.44 -9.25
CA ASP A 39 -0.50 10.79 -9.26
C ASP A 39 -2.02 10.80 -9.06
N ALA A 40 -2.62 9.67 -8.65
CA ALA A 40 -4.07 9.58 -8.49
C ALA A 40 -4.54 10.25 -7.19
N PRO A 41 -5.52 11.17 -7.24
CA PRO A 41 -6.05 11.84 -6.05
C PRO A 41 -7.11 10.99 -5.33
N TRP A 42 -6.87 9.68 -5.21
CA TRP A 42 -7.79 8.76 -4.53
C TRP A 42 -7.05 7.57 -3.93
N GLY A 43 -7.69 6.93 -2.96
CA GLY A 43 -7.13 5.81 -2.20
C GLY A 43 -8.22 5.00 -1.49
N LEU A 44 -7.79 4.06 -0.64
CA LEU A 44 -8.72 3.24 0.13
C LEU A 44 -9.53 4.13 1.08
N PRO A 45 -10.89 4.11 1.03
CA PRO A 45 -11.72 5.02 1.82
C PRO A 45 -11.34 5.03 3.30
N LEU A 46 -11.28 6.23 3.89
CA LEU A 46 -10.85 6.41 5.28
C LEU A 46 -11.89 5.93 6.30
N GLN A 47 -13.15 5.80 5.89
CA GLN A 47 -14.23 5.24 6.71
C GLN A 47 -14.08 3.71 6.89
N GLU A 48 -13.23 3.08 6.10
CA GLU A 48 -12.93 1.65 6.21
C GLU A 48 -11.82 1.43 7.24
N ASN A 49 -12.19 0.79 8.35
CA ASN A 49 -11.20 0.17 9.23
C ASN A 49 -10.54 -0.99 8.51
N ILE A 50 -9.21 -1.08 8.60
CA ILE A 50 -8.43 -2.16 8.00
C ILE A 50 -7.79 -3.07 9.04
N LEU A 51 -7.38 -4.26 8.58
CA LEU A 51 -6.76 -5.31 9.37
C LEU A 51 -5.78 -4.82 10.46
N PRO A 52 -4.78 -3.98 10.17
CA PRO A 52 -3.86 -3.51 11.20
C PRO A 52 -4.55 -2.69 12.32
N GLN A 53 -5.59 -1.91 12.02
CA GLN A 53 -6.33 -1.16 13.04
C GLN A 53 -7.10 -2.10 13.98
N TYR A 54 -7.69 -3.16 13.42
CA TYR A 54 -8.35 -4.21 14.23
C TYR A 54 -7.35 -4.99 15.09
N LEU A 55 -6.17 -5.31 14.56
CA LEU A 55 -5.14 -6.02 15.32
C LEU A 55 -4.55 -5.14 16.43
N LYS A 56 -4.29 -3.87 16.12
CA LYS A 56 -3.77 -2.90 17.10
C LYS A 56 -4.73 -2.67 18.26
N SER A 57 -6.05 -2.65 18.01
CA SER A 57 -7.05 -2.49 19.09
C SER A 57 -7.08 -3.64 20.09
N ILE A 58 -6.55 -4.80 19.74
CA ILE A 58 -6.42 -5.98 20.62
C ILE A 58 -4.97 -6.23 21.06
N GLY A 59 -4.10 -5.23 20.97
CA GLY A 59 -2.77 -5.23 21.57
C GLY A 59 -1.62 -5.77 20.70
N TYR A 60 -1.84 -5.95 19.39
CA TYR A 60 -0.76 -6.35 18.48
C TYR A 60 0.10 -5.15 18.09
N SER A 61 1.41 -5.39 17.97
CA SER A 61 2.29 -4.50 17.22
C SER A 61 2.15 -4.76 15.73
N THR A 62 1.94 -3.72 14.93
CA THR A 62 1.66 -3.83 13.50
C THR A 62 2.78 -3.21 12.68
N ARG A 63 3.37 -3.99 11.76
CA ARG A 63 4.45 -3.51 10.88
C ARG A 63 4.15 -3.87 9.44
N ALA A 64 4.36 -2.93 8.54
CA ALA A 64 4.25 -3.16 7.09
C ALA A 64 5.62 -3.02 6.43
N VAL A 65 5.93 -3.94 5.52
CA VAL A 65 7.19 -3.93 4.76
C VAL A 65 6.89 -4.13 3.28
N GLY A 66 7.52 -3.32 2.42
CA GLY A 66 7.40 -3.36 0.97
C GLY A 66 6.23 -2.53 0.43
N LYS A 67 5.65 -2.99 -0.68
CA LYS A 67 4.62 -2.25 -1.43
C LYS A 67 3.35 -1.98 -0.63
N TRP A 68 2.91 -0.72 -0.60
CA TRP A 68 1.62 -0.32 -0.05
C TRP A 68 0.47 -0.41 -1.07
N HIS A 69 0.45 0.49 -2.06
CA HIS A 69 -0.47 0.55 -3.19
C HIS A 69 -1.97 0.67 -2.87
N LEU A 70 -2.29 1.40 -1.80
CA LEU A 70 -3.66 1.72 -1.35
C LEU A 70 -3.97 3.23 -1.32
N GLY A 71 -3.11 4.04 -1.95
CA GLY A 71 -3.23 5.50 -2.02
C GLY A 71 -2.27 6.19 -1.06
N PHE A 72 -1.74 7.33 -1.49
CA PHE A 72 -0.76 8.13 -0.74
C PHE A 72 -0.81 9.62 -1.10
N PHE A 73 -1.89 10.09 -1.73
CA PHE A 73 -2.05 11.48 -2.17
C PHE A 73 -2.28 12.48 -1.02
N ASN A 74 -2.49 11.97 0.20
CA ASN A 74 -2.65 12.71 1.44
C ASN A 74 -2.15 11.82 2.59
N ASP A 75 -1.55 12.42 3.61
CA ASP A 75 -1.01 11.78 4.81
C ASP A 75 -1.96 10.77 5.45
N GLU A 76 -3.27 11.03 5.47
CA GLU A 76 -4.28 10.12 6.04
C GLU A 76 -4.29 8.74 5.37
N TYR A 77 -3.78 8.62 4.15
CA TYR A 77 -3.73 7.36 3.38
C TYR A 77 -2.42 6.58 3.58
N LEU A 78 -1.43 7.16 4.25
CA LEU A 78 -0.13 6.52 4.48
C LEU A 78 -0.25 5.35 5.47
N PRO A 79 0.57 4.29 5.35
CA PRO A 79 0.48 3.10 6.19
C PRO A 79 0.43 3.37 7.70
N LEU A 80 1.25 4.30 8.17
CA LEU A 80 1.32 4.69 9.59
C LEU A 80 0.00 5.30 10.08
N ASN A 81 -0.65 6.11 9.25
CA ASN A 81 -1.95 6.71 9.54
C ASN A 81 -3.12 5.73 9.28
N ARG A 82 -2.82 4.54 8.77
CA ARG A 82 -3.78 3.44 8.54
C ARG A 82 -3.61 2.28 9.52
N GLY A 83 -2.92 2.50 10.64
CA GLY A 83 -2.87 1.58 11.77
C GLY A 83 -1.62 0.72 11.88
N PHE A 84 -0.62 0.93 11.03
CA PHE A 84 0.72 0.35 11.22
C PHE A 84 1.54 1.19 12.21
N ASP A 85 2.26 0.54 13.11
CA ASP A 85 3.21 1.19 14.03
C ASP A 85 4.53 1.55 13.33
N SER A 86 4.91 0.79 12.30
CA SER A 86 6.09 1.08 11.47
C SER A 86 5.87 0.68 10.02
N PHE A 87 6.53 1.39 9.10
CA PHE A 87 6.55 1.09 7.67
C PHE A 87 7.96 1.18 7.10
N PHE A 88 8.33 0.24 6.24
CA PHE A 88 9.52 0.37 5.39
C PHE A 88 9.21 -0.18 4.00
N GLY A 89 9.22 0.65 2.96
CA GLY A 89 8.84 0.22 1.62
C GLY A 89 8.33 1.39 0.79
N TYR A 90 7.58 1.08 -0.27
CA TYR A 90 7.16 2.09 -1.25
C TYR A 90 5.66 2.20 -1.38
N TYR A 91 5.18 3.40 -1.72
CA TYR A 91 3.74 3.69 -1.70
C TYR A 91 3.02 3.31 -2.99
N SER A 92 3.69 3.46 -4.12
CA SER A 92 3.10 3.35 -5.44
C SER A 92 2.88 1.90 -5.90
N GLY A 93 2.49 1.76 -7.17
CA GLY A 93 2.28 0.48 -7.81
C GLY A 93 3.57 -0.20 -8.28
N VAL A 94 4.65 0.55 -8.45
CA VAL A 94 5.85 0.09 -9.13
C VAL A 94 6.98 1.06 -8.85
N GLU A 95 8.17 0.54 -8.62
CA GLU A 95 9.41 1.30 -8.54
C GLU A 95 10.53 0.50 -9.22
N ASP A 96 11.64 1.16 -9.49
CA ASP A 96 12.89 0.49 -9.84
C ASP A 96 13.51 -0.21 -8.61
N TYR A 97 14.02 -1.42 -8.77
CA TYR A 97 14.56 -2.20 -7.66
C TYR A 97 15.88 -1.68 -7.08
N TYR A 98 16.62 -0.85 -7.84
CA TYR A 98 17.92 -0.33 -7.42
C TYR A 98 17.83 1.14 -7.01
N THR A 99 17.14 1.95 -7.81
CA THR A 99 17.04 3.39 -7.53
C THR A 99 15.85 3.70 -6.63
N HIS A 100 14.85 2.83 -6.58
CA HIS A 100 13.58 3.05 -5.89
C HIS A 100 12.78 4.25 -6.42
N PHE A 101 13.04 4.65 -7.67
CA PHE A 101 12.24 5.68 -8.33
C PHE A 101 10.98 5.06 -8.93
N ALA A 102 9.87 5.78 -8.78
CA ALA A 102 8.61 5.50 -9.43
C ALA A 102 8.28 6.62 -10.44
N THR A 103 7.65 6.25 -11.56
CA THR A 103 7.18 7.20 -12.58
C THR A 103 5.66 7.11 -12.71
N SER A 104 4.99 8.26 -12.62
CA SER A 104 3.55 8.39 -12.82
C SER A 104 3.14 8.33 -14.30
N LEU A 105 1.84 8.23 -14.58
CA LEU A 105 1.34 8.31 -15.96
C LEU A 105 1.52 9.70 -16.58
N SER A 106 1.66 10.73 -15.75
CA SER A 106 1.97 12.10 -16.14
C SER A 106 3.48 12.37 -16.27
N ASN A 107 4.32 11.32 -16.31
CA ASN A 107 5.78 11.40 -16.37
C ASN A 107 6.44 12.13 -15.20
N LEU A 108 5.77 12.20 -14.04
CA LEU A 108 6.40 12.67 -12.81
C LEU A 108 7.20 11.52 -12.22
N THR A 109 8.47 11.75 -11.93
CA THR A 109 9.39 10.72 -11.43
C THR A 109 10.03 11.19 -10.13
N GLY A 110 10.11 10.30 -9.15
CA GLY A 110 10.71 10.59 -7.85
C GLY A 110 10.98 9.32 -7.05
N LEU A 111 11.81 9.44 -6.01
CA LEU A 111 12.04 8.38 -5.04
C LEU A 111 10.71 8.04 -4.35
N ASP A 112 10.41 6.74 -4.26
CA ASP A 112 9.20 6.23 -3.62
C ASP A 112 9.48 5.27 -2.46
N LEU A 113 10.74 5.02 -2.09
CA LEU A 113 11.07 4.24 -0.89
C LEU A 113 11.03 5.13 0.36
N HIS A 114 10.38 4.63 1.40
CA HIS A 114 10.16 5.33 2.67
C HIS A 114 10.57 4.47 3.86
N ASP A 115 11.18 5.11 4.86
CA ASP A 115 11.31 4.62 6.22
C ASP A 115 10.37 5.46 7.10
N ASN A 116 9.26 4.86 7.48
CA ASN A 116 8.14 5.53 8.13
C ASN A 116 7.60 6.71 7.28
N PHE A 117 7.67 7.95 7.78
CA PHE A 117 7.23 9.13 7.03
C PHE A 117 8.33 9.74 6.16
N GLU A 118 9.56 9.29 6.32
CA GLU A 118 10.72 9.90 5.68
C GLU A 118 11.10 9.15 4.41
N ASN A 119 11.51 9.90 3.39
CA ASN A 119 12.09 9.34 2.18
C ASN A 119 13.43 8.63 2.51
N ALA A 120 13.58 7.38 2.08
CA ALA A 120 14.70 6.52 2.40
C ALA A 120 15.89 6.69 1.41
N TRP A 121 16.36 7.93 1.21
CA TRP A 121 17.40 8.27 0.24
C TRP A 121 18.71 7.49 0.41
N SER A 122 19.04 7.07 1.63
CA SER A 122 20.28 6.33 1.92
C SER A 122 20.34 4.93 1.32
N TYR A 123 19.24 4.43 0.77
CA TYR A 123 19.12 3.08 0.22
C TYR A 123 19.21 3.05 -1.31
N GLU A 124 19.36 4.20 -1.98
CA GLU A 124 19.56 4.24 -3.43
C GLU A 124 20.86 3.53 -3.83
N GLY A 125 20.77 2.52 -4.71
CA GLY A 125 21.92 1.77 -5.21
C GLY A 125 22.54 0.79 -4.21
N VAL A 126 21.85 0.50 -3.10
CA VAL A 126 22.33 -0.41 -2.05
C VAL A 126 21.38 -1.63 -1.96
N TYR A 127 21.96 -2.83 -1.90
CA TYR A 127 21.26 -4.10 -1.69
C TYR A 127 21.74 -4.79 -0.41
#